data_AF-A0A0K2ARI3-F1
#
_entry.id   AF-A0A0K2ARI3-F1
#
_cell.length_a   1.000
_cell.length_b   1.000
_cell.length_c   1.000
_cell.angle_alpha   90.00
_cell.angle_beta   90.00
_cell.angle_gamma   90.00
#
_symmetry.space_group_name_H-M   'P 1'
#
loop_
_entity.id
_entity.type
_entity.pdbx_description
1 polymer ?
#
loop_
_entity_poly.entity_id
_entity_poly.type
_entity_poly.pdbx_seq_one_letter_code
_entity_poly.pdbx_strand_id
1 'polypeptide(L)'
;MSRYHGSSSAGRAIAVVADIMALILGLWILMYLLDANRGNDLVQFVHDAANWLAGWSRDLFTFDEAWARVVAGYGLAAVVYLFVGHAIAGRVGHR
;
A
#
# COMPACT_ATOMS: atom_id res chain seq x y z
N MET A 1 10.68 -34.29 17.84
CA MET A 1 10.62 -33.04 18.63
C MET A 1 10.23 -31.91 17.69
N SER A 2 8.96 -31.50 17.70
CA SER A 2 8.49 -30.35 16.92
C SER A 2 8.78 -29.06 17.68
N ARG A 3 9.64 -28.19 17.13
CA ARG A 3 9.85 -26.82 17.65
C ARG A 3 9.87 -25.82 16.49
N TYR A 4 8.66 -25.32 16.19
CA TYR A 4 8.31 -23.97 15.75
C TYR A 4 9.28 -23.18 14.83
N HIS A 5 9.02 -23.25 13.52
CA HIS A 5 9.38 -22.23 12.52
C HIS A 5 8.42 -21.01 12.59
N GLY A 6 8.20 -20.47 13.79
CA GLY A 6 7.17 -19.44 14.04
C GLY A 6 7.56 -18.03 13.60
N SER A 7 8.86 -17.71 13.58
CA SER A 7 9.34 -16.36 13.25
C SER A 7 9.32 -16.06 11.74
N SER A 8 9.69 -17.03 10.90
CA SER A 8 9.74 -16.84 9.44
C SER A 8 8.35 -16.73 8.79
N SER A 9 7.35 -17.41 9.35
CA SER A 9 5.99 -17.44 8.80
C SER A 9 5.24 -16.13 9.05
N ALA A 10 5.32 -15.59 10.27
CA ALA A 10 4.64 -14.33 10.62
C ALA A 10 5.25 -13.13 9.90
N GLY A 11 6.58 -13.03 9.84
CA GLY A 11 7.26 -11.94 9.11
C GLY A 11 6.95 -11.96 7.62
N ARG A 12 6.88 -13.15 7.01
CA ARG A 12 6.49 -13.30 5.61
C ARG A 12 5.02 -12.92 5.37
N ALA A 13 4.11 -13.30 6.27
CA ALA A 13 2.71 -12.90 6.17
C ALA A 13 2.55 -11.37 6.23
N ILE A 14 3.27 -10.70 7.13
CA ILE A 14 3.25 -9.23 7.25
C ILE A 14 3.76 -8.57 5.96
N ALA A 15 4.87 -9.07 5.40
CA ALA A 15 5.39 -8.54 4.14
C ALA A 15 4.39 -8.70 2.99
N VAL A 16 3.77 -9.87 2.85
CA VAL A 16 2.75 -10.11 1.81
C VAL A 16 1.55 -9.17 1.97
N VAL A 17 1.07 -8.95 3.20
CA VAL A 17 -0.03 -8.01 3.45
C VAL A 17 0.37 -6.59 3.07
N ALA A 18 1.57 -6.16 3.46
CA ALA A 18 2.11 -4.85 3.08
C ALA A 18 2.23 -4.68 1.56
N ASP A 19 2.68 -5.71 0.85
CA ASP A 19 2.80 -5.70 -0.61
C ASP A 19 1.44 -5.57 -1.28
N ILE A 20 0.43 -6.29 -0.78
CA ILE A 20 -0.95 -6.18 -1.26
C ILE A 20 -1.49 -4.76 -1.04
N MET A 21 -1.28 -4.18 0.14
CA MET A 21 -1.72 -2.81 0.44
C MET A 21 -1.04 -1.79 -0.48
N ALA A 22 0.27 -1.91 -0.68
CA ALA A 22 1.03 -1.06 -1.59
C ALA A 22 0.58 -1.23 -3.05
N LEU A 23 0.27 -2.45 -3.48
CA LEU A 23 -0.23 -2.75 -4.81
C LEU A 23 -1.60 -2.12 -5.05
N ILE A 24 -2.52 -2.18 -4.09
CA ILE A 24 -3.84 -1.51 -4.20
C ILE A 24 -3.66 0.00 -4.39
N LEU A 25 -2.78 0.63 -3.60
CA LEU A 25 -2.48 2.05 -3.71
C LEU A 25 -1.86 2.41 -5.07
N GLY A 26 -0.86 1.64 -5.51
CA GLY A 26 -0.22 1.83 -6.81
C GLY A 26 -1.20 1.64 -7.97
N LEU A 27 -2.09 0.66 -7.87
CA LEU A 27 -3.13 0.40 -8.86
C LEU A 27 -4.12 1.57 -8.95
N TRP A 28 -4.55 2.12 -7.81
CA TRP A 28 -5.40 3.32 -7.81
C TRP A 28 -4.70 4.51 -8.46
N ILE A 29 -3.43 4.77 -8.12
CA ILE A 29 -2.66 5.87 -8.73
C ILE A 29 -2.58 5.67 -10.25
N LEU A 30 -2.28 4.45 -10.71
CA LEU A 30 -2.22 4.14 -12.13
C LEU A 30 -3.58 4.36 -12.81
N MET A 31 -4.67 3.86 -12.23
CA MET A 31 -6.02 4.08 -12.73
C MET A 31 -6.38 5.56 -12.81
N TYR A 32 -6.02 6.35 -11.80
CA TYR A 32 -6.23 7.79 -11.80
C TYR A 32 -5.44 8.49 -12.92
N LEU A 33 -4.16 8.14 -13.10
CA LEU A 33 -3.31 8.72 -14.15
C LEU A 33 -3.73 8.32 -15.56
N LEU A 34 -4.27 7.11 -15.72
CA LEU A 34 -4.81 6.61 -16.99
C LEU A 34 -6.26 7.06 -17.25
N ASP A 35 -6.83 7.89 -16.36
CA ASP A 35 -8.23 8.33 -16.41
C ASP A 35 -9.24 7.18 -16.57
N ALA A 36 -9.05 6.14 -15.75
CA ALA A 36 -9.87 4.94 -15.80
C ALA A 36 -11.35 5.23 -15.55
N ASN A 37 -12.22 4.46 -16.21
CA ASN A 37 -13.67 4.64 -16.15
C ASN A 37 -14.20 4.51 -14.72
N ARG A 38 -14.62 5.64 -14.13
CA ARG A 38 -15.17 5.70 -12.77
C ARG A 38 -16.55 5.05 -12.61
N GLY A 39 -17.23 4.74 -13.72
CA GLY A 39 -18.48 3.98 -13.70
C GLY A 39 -18.28 2.46 -13.60
N ASN A 40 -17.04 1.99 -13.50
CA ASN A 40 -16.74 0.57 -13.36
C ASN A 40 -16.56 0.18 -11.88
N ASP A 41 -17.26 -0.88 -11.48
CA ASP A 41 -17.25 -1.37 -10.10
C ASP A 41 -15.84 -1.72 -9.57
N LEU A 42 -14.94 -2.22 -10.43
CA LEU A 42 -13.56 -2.52 -10.04
C LEU A 42 -12.79 -1.25 -9.72
N VAL A 43 -12.91 -0.21 -10.55
CA VAL A 43 -12.24 1.08 -10.35
C VAL A 43 -12.73 1.72 -9.07
N GLN A 44 -14.05 1.69 -8.82
CA GLN A 44 -14.64 2.20 -7.59
C GLN A 44 -14.18 1.42 -6.36
N PHE A 45 -14.18 0.09 -6.42
CA PHE A 45 -13.69 -0.75 -5.34
C PHE A 45 -12.22 -0.44 -4.99
N VAL A 46 -11.34 -0.34 -6.00
CA VAL A 46 -9.93 0.00 -5.80
C VAL A 46 -9.79 1.42 -5.24
N HIS A 47 -10.59 2.37 -5.70
CA HIS A 47 -10.62 3.74 -5.17
C HIS A 47 -10.96 3.77 -3.67
N ASP A 48 -12.02 3.07 -3.27
CA ASP A 48 -12.51 3.06 -1.90
C ASP A 48 -11.51 2.39 -0.96
N ALA A 49 -10.94 1.26 -1.39
CA ALA A 49 -9.86 0.59 -0.67
C ALA A 49 -8.65 1.52 -0.51
N ALA A 50 -8.22 2.18 -1.58
CA ALA A 50 -7.10 3.11 -1.55
C ALA A 50 -7.38 4.34 -0.66
N ASN A 51 -8.60 4.89 -0.71
CA ASN A 51 -9.03 6.01 0.13
C ASN A 51 -8.95 5.67 1.62
N TRP A 52 -9.38 4.46 1.99
CA TRP A 52 -9.29 3.97 3.35
C TRP A 52 -7.83 3.74 3.77
N LEU A 53 -7.04 3.05 2.93
CA LEU A 53 -5.64 2.75 3.20
C LEU A 53 -4.75 3.99 3.31
N ALA A 54 -4.97 4.99 2.48
CA ALA A 54 -4.24 6.25 2.49
C ALA A 54 -4.94 7.35 3.31
N GLY A 55 -5.97 7.00 4.10
CA GLY A 55 -6.74 7.97 4.87
C GLY A 55 -5.89 8.86 5.78
N TRP A 56 -4.80 8.32 6.33
CA TRP A 56 -3.89 9.06 7.21
C TRP A 56 -2.86 9.92 6.47
N SER A 57 -2.58 9.64 5.18
CA SER A 57 -1.50 10.28 4.43
C SER A 57 -1.97 11.32 3.41
N ARG A 58 -3.22 11.22 2.95
CA ARG A 58 -3.76 12.07 1.86
C ARG A 58 -3.81 13.57 2.20
N ASP A 59 -4.02 13.90 3.46
CA ASP A 59 -4.14 15.30 3.91
C ASP A 59 -2.83 15.91 4.39
N LEU A 60 -1.71 15.16 4.31
CA LEU A 60 -0.39 15.65 4.72
C LEU A 60 0.22 16.64 3.73
N PHE A 61 -0.24 16.63 2.49
CA PHE A 61 0.29 17.48 1.43
C PHE A 61 -0.81 18.30 0.76
N THR A 62 -0.60 19.61 0.72
CA THR A 62 -1.42 20.56 -0.02
C THR A 62 -0.67 21.02 -1.26
N PHE A 63 -0.88 20.32 -2.37
CA PHE A 63 -0.43 20.72 -3.69
C PHE A 63 -1.57 21.37 -4.48
N ASP A 64 -1.24 22.35 -5.32
CA ASP A 64 -2.19 23.03 -6.19
C ASP A 64 -2.66 22.10 -7.33
N GLU A 65 -1.75 21.29 -7.88
CA GLU A 65 -2.09 20.28 -8.86
C GLU A 65 -2.74 19.04 -8.22
N ALA A 66 -3.94 18.69 -8.70
CA ALA A 66 -4.69 17.52 -8.25
C ALA A 66 -3.91 16.20 -8.42
N TRP A 67 -3.20 16.03 -9.54
CA TRP A 67 -2.42 14.83 -9.79
C TRP A 67 -1.26 14.68 -8.80
N ALA A 68 -0.61 15.79 -8.42
CA ALA A 68 0.49 15.79 -7.46
C ALA A 68 -0.01 15.37 -6.07
N ARG A 69 -1.20 15.85 -5.69
CA ARG A 69 -1.86 15.46 -4.43
C ARG A 69 -2.19 13.97 -4.38
N VAL A 70 -2.69 13.40 -5.48
CA VAL A 70 -2.95 11.95 -5.56
C VAL A 70 -1.66 11.14 -5.52
N VAL A 71 -0.68 11.48 -6.36
CA VAL A 71 0.59 10.73 -6.39
C VAL A 71 1.30 10.79 -5.04
N ALA A 72 1.37 11.97 -4.41
CA ALA A 72 2.05 12.11 -3.12
C ALA A 72 1.29 11.47 -1.96
N GLY A 73 -0.02 11.72 -1.85
CA GLY A 73 -0.84 11.22 -0.75
C GLY A 73 -0.92 9.69 -0.72
N TYR A 74 -1.22 9.07 -1.86
CA TYR A 74 -1.31 7.61 -1.97
C TYR A 74 0.07 6.97 -2.12
N GLY A 75 1.00 7.63 -2.82
CA GLY A 75 2.36 7.12 -3.03
C GLY A 75 3.16 7.06 -1.74
N LEU A 76 3.03 8.06 -0.85
CA LEU A 76 3.66 8.00 0.46
C LEU A 76 3.17 6.79 1.27
N ALA A 77 1.86 6.54 1.29
CA ALA A 77 1.31 5.37 1.98
C ALA A 77 1.85 4.07 1.38
N ALA A 78 1.95 3.97 0.06
CA ALA A 78 2.49 2.78 -0.61
C ALA A 78 3.95 2.52 -0.21
N VAL A 79 4.79 3.56 -0.21
CA VAL A 79 6.20 3.47 0.22
C VAL A 79 6.31 3.05 1.67
N VAL A 80 5.48 3.62 2.56
CA VAL A 80 5.49 3.25 3.98
C VAL A 80 5.10 1.80 4.17
N TYR A 81 4.06 1.31 3.49
CA TYR A 81 3.66 -0.10 3.60
C TYR A 81 4.78 -1.03 3.11
N LEU A 82 5.37 -0.77 1.94
CA LEU A 82 6.50 -1.57 1.44
C LEU A 82 7.67 -1.58 2.42
N PHE A 83 8.05 -0.41 2.94
CA PHE A 83 9.19 -0.29 3.84
C PHE A 83 8.95 -1.01 5.17
N VAL A 84 7.76 -0.87 5.76
CA VAL A 84 7.40 -1.54 7.01
C VAL A 84 7.36 -3.06 6.81
N GLY A 85 6.70 -3.54 5.74
CA GLY A 85 6.63 -4.97 5.43
C GLY A 85 8.01 -5.61 5.23
N HIS A 86 8.85 -4.98 4.41
CA HIS A 86 10.18 -5.49 4.09
C HIS A 86 11.19 -5.32 5.23
N ALA A 87 11.13 -4.22 6.00
CA ALA A 87 12.02 -4.03 7.15
C ALA A 87 11.73 -5.03 8.28
N ILE A 88 10.46 -5.39 8.49
CA ILE A 88 10.08 -6.42 9.46
C ILE A 88 10.53 -7.80 8.97
N ALA A 89 10.29 -8.15 7.70
CA ALA A 89 10.74 -9.43 7.14
C ALA A 89 12.27 -9.56 7.13
N GLY A 90 12.99 -8.48 6.79
CA GLY A 90 14.45 -8.46 6.74
C GLY A 90 15.11 -8.57 8.11
N ARG A 91 14.56 -7.95 9.16
CA ARG A 91 15.11 -8.07 10.53
C ARG A 91 14.83 -9.43 11.18
N VAL A 92 13.75 -10.11 10.79
CA VAL A 92 13.41 -11.44 11.34
C VAL A 92 14.21 -12.56 10.69
N GLY A 93 14.73 -12.36 9.47
CA GLY A 93 15.60 -13.32 8.78
C GLY A 93 17.10 -13.24 9.12
N HIS A 94 17.52 -12.24 9.89
CA HIS A 94 18.95 -11.94 10.15
C HIS A 94 19.41 -12.23 11.59
N ARG A 95 18.95 -13.34 12.19
CA ARG A 95 19.53 -13.94 13.41
C ARG A 95 19.50 -15.46 13.31
#